data_AF-A0A7V3PLM5-F1
#
_entry.id   AF-A0A7V3PLM5-F1
#
_cell.length_a   1.000
_cell.length_b   1.000
_cell.length_c   1.000
_cell.angle_alpha   90.00
_cell.angle_beta   90.00
_cell.angle_gamma   90.00
#
_symmetry.space_group_name_H-M   'P 1'
#
loop_
_entity.id
_entity.type
_entity.pdbx_description
1 polymer ?
#
loop_
_entity_poly.entity_id
_entity_poly.type
_entity_poly.pdbx_seq_one_letter_code
_entity_poly.pdbx_strand_id
1 'polypeptide(L)'
;AVAILAGIFFSLTQTTSEIAIFNIDPINKSIKNLHTINSKGRANGIDTLNGEFFVADYEAGITRWQLIDTNLVFKGDFKTPSPAKSIVSHDSLLYTLLLDSRVLILYPQNDTIQILSSIIPKNVVGSIFIYKKYLFMTEGEFGFEVIDISNPTKPEYVTLFSLSNEKSKTVFSGLDAKDNYLYALLDDKKFLVLDISNVREIKLIDEIKTESVPASLHINGNFLAVGDGTKGIKIYDITNPQKPKIIRGIQTKVLPNFIRFYNDDLVFTDFGGKIYVINIHGNVFELYKFKEKISGLLRQNDKWIATYFYRSRLSSIYDPYHPSNIERMNQIKVAFRIFQNYPIFGVGNIDFNELYKKYREPFDKYTYGHLHNNYTHILATLGIFGFVIFILLLIKIFFIHIETIRISQNKNFYNVLAKGLFAAFIGICTSGLFEYNFGDHEIATMLWFTVGLSLTIQKLMKD
;
A
#
# COMPACT_ATOMS: atom_id res chain seq x y z
N ALA A 1 26.84 -9.90 -10.11
CA ALA A 1 26.92 -11.10 -9.25
C ALA A 1 26.61 -10.78 -7.79
N VAL A 2 27.40 -9.96 -7.09
CA VAL A 2 27.17 -9.62 -5.66
C VAL A 2 25.83 -8.92 -5.41
N ALA A 3 25.42 -7.97 -6.25
CA ALA A 3 24.10 -7.33 -6.13
C ALA A 3 22.92 -8.30 -6.38
N ILE A 4 23.11 -9.27 -7.28
CA ILE A 4 22.10 -10.29 -7.62
C ILE A 4 22.01 -11.31 -6.48
N LEU A 5 23.14 -11.76 -5.94
CA LEU A 5 23.21 -12.67 -4.78
C LEU A 5 22.69 -11.99 -3.51
N ALA A 6 22.99 -10.71 -3.30
CA ALA A 6 22.41 -9.91 -2.23
C ALA A 6 20.90 -9.75 -2.42
N GLY A 7 20.43 -9.48 -3.64
CA GLY A 7 19.00 -9.43 -3.95
C GLY A 7 18.27 -10.75 -3.70
N ILE A 8 18.88 -11.88 -4.06
CA ILE A 8 18.35 -13.21 -3.76
C ILE A 8 18.33 -13.44 -2.25
N PHE A 9 19.43 -13.16 -1.54
CA PHE A 9 19.53 -13.33 -0.09
C PHE A 9 18.52 -12.46 0.68
N PHE A 10 18.35 -11.19 0.30
CA PHE A 10 17.36 -10.29 0.91
C PHE A 10 15.92 -10.61 0.51
N SER A 11 15.68 -11.22 -0.66
CA SER A 11 14.35 -11.74 -1.04
C SER A 11 13.96 -12.98 -0.22
N LEU A 12 14.95 -13.72 0.30
CA LEU A 12 14.75 -14.93 1.10
C LEU A 12 14.57 -14.63 2.60
N THR A 13 14.99 -13.45 3.09
CA THR A 13 14.69 -13.02 4.45
C THR A 13 13.26 -12.50 4.54
N GLN A 14 12.34 -13.32 5.06
CA GLN A 14 11.01 -12.85 5.41
C GLN A 14 11.13 -11.71 6.43
N THR A 15 10.68 -10.52 6.06
CA THR A 15 10.48 -9.42 7.01
C THR A 15 9.21 -9.72 7.80
N THR A 16 9.37 -10.33 8.98
CA THR A 16 8.26 -10.53 9.91
C THR A 16 8.07 -9.29 10.76
N SER A 17 6.84 -8.94 11.04
CA SER A 17 6.49 -7.91 12.01
C SER A 17 6.28 -8.48 13.40
N GLU A 18 6.12 -7.61 14.39
CA GLU A 18 5.75 -8.01 15.74
C GLU A 18 4.24 -7.78 15.98
N ILE A 19 3.68 -8.54 16.91
CA ILE A 19 2.38 -8.30 17.53
C ILE A 19 2.64 -8.16 19.01
N ALA A 20 2.35 -6.98 19.57
CA ALA A 20 2.52 -6.69 20.99
C ALA A 20 1.18 -6.76 21.70
N ILE A 21 1.17 -7.39 22.87
CA ILE A 21 0.04 -7.44 23.78
C ILE A 21 0.44 -6.81 25.08
N PHE A 22 -0.39 -5.93 25.61
CA PHE A 22 -0.07 -5.24 26.84
C PHE A 22 -1.31 -4.72 27.55
N ASN A 23 -1.16 -4.38 28.83
CA ASN A 23 -2.13 -3.63 29.60
C ASN A 23 -1.63 -2.20 29.76
N ILE A 24 -2.53 -1.23 29.68
CA ILE A 24 -2.24 0.13 30.12
C ILE A 24 -2.64 0.21 31.58
N ASP A 25 -1.71 0.64 32.44
CA ASP A 25 -1.98 1.00 33.82
C ASP A 25 -2.23 2.52 33.88
N PRO A 26 -3.50 2.97 33.93
CA PRO A 26 -3.81 4.40 33.95
C PRO A 26 -3.35 5.10 35.24
N ILE A 27 -3.23 4.39 36.37
CA ILE A 27 -2.80 4.96 37.65
C ILE A 27 -1.30 5.25 37.60
N ASN A 28 -0.51 4.26 37.21
CA ASN A 28 0.95 4.37 37.15
C ASN A 28 1.45 4.94 35.82
N LYS A 29 0.55 5.20 34.87
CA LYS A 29 0.83 5.74 33.53
C LYS A 29 1.96 4.95 32.86
N SER A 30 1.80 3.64 32.84
CA SER A 30 2.79 2.72 32.29
C SER A 30 2.14 1.56 31.56
N ILE A 31 2.96 0.82 30.82
CA ILE A 31 2.55 -0.42 30.16
C ILE A 31 2.96 -1.62 31.04
N LYS A 32 2.05 -2.55 31.26
CA LYS A 32 2.26 -3.81 32.00
C LYS A 32 2.06 -5.03 31.09
N ASN A 33 2.74 -6.14 31.41
CA ASN A 33 2.60 -7.43 30.74
C ASN A 33 2.78 -7.34 29.21
N LEU A 34 3.82 -6.63 28.78
CA LEU A 34 4.15 -6.50 27.36
C LEU A 34 4.74 -7.83 26.85
N HIS A 35 3.97 -8.53 26.03
CA HIS A 35 4.41 -9.72 25.31
C HIS A 35 4.44 -9.42 23.82
N THR A 36 5.59 -9.65 23.19
CA THR A 36 5.77 -9.50 21.74
C THR A 36 5.98 -10.87 21.11
N ILE A 37 5.24 -11.12 20.03
CA ILE A 37 5.44 -12.30 19.20
C ILE A 37 5.72 -11.87 17.76
N ASN A 38 6.46 -12.68 17.00
CA ASN A 38 6.63 -12.45 15.58
C ASN A 38 5.37 -12.92 14.82
N SER A 39 4.84 -12.05 13.96
CA SER A 39 3.84 -12.43 12.98
C SER A 39 4.48 -13.30 11.88
N LYS A 40 3.65 -13.81 10.96
CA LYS A 40 4.11 -14.66 9.85
C LYS A 40 4.47 -13.84 8.61
N GLY A 41 4.06 -12.58 8.55
CA GLY A 41 4.35 -11.63 7.47
C GLY A 41 4.51 -10.22 8.02
N ARG A 42 3.91 -9.23 7.34
CA ARG A 42 3.94 -7.83 7.80
C ARG A 42 2.59 -7.38 8.32
N ALA A 43 2.40 -7.52 9.63
CA ALA A 43 1.14 -7.17 10.29
C ALA A 43 0.76 -5.70 10.03
N ASN A 44 -0.34 -5.47 9.32
CA ASN A 44 -0.77 -4.13 8.89
C ASN A 44 -2.18 -3.76 9.37
N GLY A 45 -2.91 -4.70 9.93
CA GLY A 45 -4.19 -4.45 10.58
C GLY A 45 -4.57 -5.61 11.49
N ILE A 46 -5.41 -5.33 12.48
CA ILE A 46 -5.89 -6.33 13.43
C ILE A 46 -7.33 -6.03 13.78
N ASP A 47 -8.14 -7.07 13.88
CA ASP A 47 -9.47 -6.99 14.46
C ASP A 47 -9.81 -8.27 15.23
N THR A 48 -10.90 -8.24 15.99
CA THR A 48 -11.37 -9.37 16.78
C THR A 48 -12.73 -9.86 16.32
N LEU A 49 -12.90 -11.17 16.29
CA LEU A 49 -14.19 -11.80 16.04
C LEU A 49 -14.32 -13.04 16.92
N ASN A 50 -15.45 -13.16 17.62
CA ASN A 50 -15.76 -14.31 18.49
C ASN A 50 -14.66 -14.65 19.54
N GLY A 51 -14.00 -13.64 20.09
CA GLY A 51 -12.93 -13.84 21.09
C GLY A 51 -11.56 -14.17 20.51
N GLU A 52 -11.43 -14.24 19.19
CA GLU A 52 -10.17 -14.46 18.50
C GLU A 52 -9.69 -13.19 17.79
N PHE A 53 -8.39 -13.14 17.49
CA PHE A 53 -7.74 -12.07 16.78
C PHE A 53 -7.41 -12.51 15.36
N PHE A 54 -7.74 -11.65 14.42
CA PHE A 54 -7.40 -11.82 13.02
C PHE A 54 -6.51 -10.67 12.60
N VAL A 55 -5.35 -10.99 12.04
CA VAL A 55 -4.34 -10.02 11.63
C VAL A 55 -4.24 -10.07 10.11
N ALA A 56 -4.41 -8.92 9.47
CA ALA A 56 -4.01 -8.73 8.08
C ALA A 56 -2.47 -8.67 8.05
N ASP A 57 -1.85 -9.78 7.70
CA ASP A 57 -0.41 -10.02 7.83
C ASP A 57 0.31 -9.99 6.48
N TYR A 58 -0.20 -9.12 5.59
CA TYR A 58 0.32 -8.84 4.26
C TYR A 58 0.61 -10.13 3.46
N GLU A 59 1.87 -10.57 3.30
CA GLU A 59 2.22 -11.78 2.52
C GLU A 59 1.67 -13.08 3.10
N ALA A 60 1.48 -13.15 4.42
CA ALA A 60 0.90 -14.30 5.08
C ALA A 60 -0.64 -14.34 4.94
N GLY A 61 -1.23 -13.33 4.29
CA GLY A 61 -2.67 -13.19 4.16
C GLY A 61 -3.30 -12.82 5.49
N ILE A 62 -4.17 -13.68 6.01
CA ILE A 62 -4.80 -13.47 7.31
C ILE A 62 -4.29 -14.50 8.29
N THR A 63 -3.70 -14.05 9.40
CA THR A 63 -3.31 -14.94 10.50
C THR A 63 -4.32 -14.86 11.63
N ARG A 64 -4.63 -16.03 12.20
CA ARG A 64 -5.60 -16.19 13.28
C ARG A 64 -4.90 -16.57 14.57
N TRP A 65 -5.30 -15.89 15.63
CA TRP A 65 -4.68 -16.01 16.93
C TRP A 65 -5.72 -16.03 18.03
N GLN A 66 -5.49 -16.81 19.08
CA GLN A 66 -6.33 -16.83 20.27
C GLN A 66 -5.51 -16.41 21.46
N LEU A 67 -6.05 -15.49 22.28
CA LEU A 67 -5.45 -15.15 23.56
C LEU A 67 -5.92 -16.16 24.61
N ILE A 68 -5.00 -16.95 25.15
CA ILE A 68 -5.23 -17.88 26.25
C ILE A 68 -4.39 -17.36 27.42
N ASP A 69 -5.06 -16.85 28.46
CA ASP A 69 -4.49 -16.10 29.59
C ASP A 69 -3.69 -14.87 29.14
N THR A 70 -2.37 -14.98 29.08
CA THR A 70 -1.45 -13.93 28.61
C THR A 70 -0.73 -14.29 27.31
N ASN A 71 -0.95 -15.50 26.79
CA ASN A 71 -0.22 -16.03 25.66
C ASN A 71 -1.08 -16.01 24.40
N LEU A 72 -0.54 -15.42 23.34
CA LEU A 72 -1.18 -15.43 22.04
C LEU A 72 -0.77 -16.69 21.27
N VAL A 73 -1.73 -17.56 21.03
CA VAL A 73 -1.53 -18.85 20.38
C VAL A 73 -1.96 -18.75 18.92
N PHE A 74 -1.06 -19.10 18.00
CA PHE A 74 -1.36 -19.20 16.59
C PHE A 74 -2.34 -20.35 16.33
N LYS A 75 -3.42 -20.08 15.61
CA LYS A 75 -4.46 -21.08 15.28
C LYS A 75 -4.44 -21.50 13.81
N GLY A 76 -3.92 -20.64 12.94
CA GLY A 76 -3.84 -20.92 11.52
C GLY A 76 -3.68 -19.65 10.70
N ASP A 77 -3.42 -19.84 9.41
CA ASP A 77 -3.37 -18.77 8.44
C ASP A 77 -4.22 -19.10 7.21
N PHE A 78 -4.65 -18.05 6.53
CA PHE A 78 -5.35 -18.13 5.27
C PHE A 78 -4.63 -17.27 4.26
N LYS A 79 -4.04 -17.92 3.25
CA LYS A 79 -3.34 -17.23 2.18
C LYS A 79 -4.34 -16.55 1.24
N THR A 80 -4.35 -15.22 1.28
CA THR A 80 -5.15 -14.39 0.38
C THR A 80 -4.54 -14.38 -1.03
N PRO A 81 -5.34 -14.13 -2.09
CA PRO A 81 -4.85 -14.07 -3.48
C PRO A 81 -3.93 -12.88 -3.78
N SER A 82 -3.86 -11.91 -2.86
CA SER A 82 -2.99 -10.73 -2.87
C SER A 82 -2.77 -10.31 -1.42
N PRO A 83 -1.66 -9.63 -1.05
CA PRO A 83 -1.39 -9.32 0.35
C PRO A 83 -2.52 -8.57 1.05
N ALA A 84 -2.83 -8.97 2.29
CA ALA A 84 -3.89 -8.34 3.09
C ALA A 84 -3.36 -7.05 3.74
N LYS A 85 -3.94 -5.90 3.38
CA LYS A 85 -3.57 -4.57 3.91
C LYS A 85 -4.28 -4.27 5.22
N SER A 86 -5.57 -4.55 5.31
CA SER A 86 -6.36 -4.30 6.51
C SER A 86 -7.44 -5.35 6.67
N ILE A 87 -8.01 -5.40 7.87
CA ILE A 87 -9.09 -6.30 8.22
C ILE A 87 -10.05 -5.57 9.15
N VAL A 88 -11.34 -5.80 8.92
CA VAL A 88 -12.44 -5.30 9.75
C VAL A 88 -13.43 -6.45 9.93
N SER A 89 -13.91 -6.63 11.14
CA SER A 89 -14.94 -7.58 11.52
C SER A 89 -16.29 -6.88 11.57
N HIS A 90 -17.33 -7.57 11.11
CA HIS A 90 -18.70 -7.12 11.26
C HIS A 90 -19.63 -8.32 11.31
N ASP A 91 -20.52 -8.34 12.29
CA ASP A 91 -21.36 -9.48 12.66
C ASP A 91 -20.55 -10.75 12.90
N SER A 92 -20.60 -11.71 11.98
CA SER A 92 -19.89 -13.00 12.01
C SER A 92 -18.85 -13.13 10.89
N LEU A 93 -18.54 -12.03 10.20
CA LEU A 93 -17.71 -12.01 8.99
C LEU A 93 -16.48 -11.14 9.16
N LEU A 94 -15.48 -11.42 8.33
CA LEU A 94 -14.27 -10.63 8.19
C LEU A 94 -14.24 -10.01 6.79
N TYR A 95 -13.85 -8.75 6.73
CA TYR A 95 -13.71 -7.97 5.51
C TYR A 95 -12.26 -7.55 5.41
N THR A 96 -11.55 -7.97 4.36
CA THR A 96 -10.14 -7.62 4.19
C THR A 96 -9.92 -6.85 2.91
N LEU A 97 -9.25 -5.69 3.04
CA LEU A 97 -8.75 -4.94 1.90
C LEU A 97 -7.41 -5.55 1.47
N LEU A 98 -7.31 -5.92 0.20
CA LEU A 98 -6.07 -6.41 -0.39
C LEU A 98 -5.23 -5.28 -0.98
N LEU A 99 -3.95 -5.58 -1.22
CA LEU A 99 -3.00 -4.66 -1.83
C LEU A 99 -3.44 -4.15 -3.21
N ASP A 100 -4.11 -5.01 -3.98
CA ASP A 100 -4.69 -4.71 -5.30
C ASP A 100 -6.09 -4.07 -5.25
N SER A 101 -6.49 -3.53 -4.10
CA SER A 101 -7.76 -2.84 -3.83
C SER A 101 -9.00 -3.72 -3.74
N ARG A 102 -8.93 -5.03 -4.03
CA ARG A 102 -10.08 -5.92 -3.82
C ARG A 102 -10.43 -5.98 -2.34
N VAL A 103 -11.71 -6.06 -2.04
CA VAL A 103 -12.19 -6.39 -0.68
C VAL A 103 -12.73 -7.81 -0.70
N LEU A 104 -12.19 -8.69 0.14
CA LEU A 104 -12.75 -10.03 0.31
C LEU A 104 -13.70 -10.04 1.50
N ILE A 105 -14.85 -10.68 1.32
CA ILE A 105 -15.77 -11.03 2.40
C ILE A 105 -15.52 -12.49 2.76
N LEU A 106 -15.18 -12.70 4.02
CA LEU A 106 -14.67 -13.96 4.52
C LEU A 106 -15.52 -14.45 5.68
N TYR A 107 -15.78 -15.75 5.70
CA TYR A 107 -16.44 -16.41 6.81
C TYR A 107 -15.46 -17.36 7.51
N PRO A 108 -15.00 -17.03 8.73
CA PRO A 108 -14.18 -17.95 9.52
C PRO A 108 -15.05 -19.07 10.09
N GLN A 109 -14.81 -20.31 9.66
CA GLN A 109 -15.49 -21.51 10.13
C GLN A 109 -14.49 -22.44 10.82
N ASN A 110 -14.67 -22.69 12.11
CA ASN A 110 -13.85 -23.59 12.92
C ASN A 110 -12.35 -23.35 12.72
N ASP A 111 -11.65 -24.10 11.87
CA ASP A 111 -10.21 -23.97 11.60
C ASP A 111 -9.87 -23.44 10.19
N THR A 112 -10.88 -23.04 9.42
CA THR A 112 -10.72 -22.56 8.04
C THR A 112 -11.36 -21.20 7.82
N ILE A 113 -10.92 -20.50 6.79
CA ILE A 113 -11.51 -19.23 6.36
C ILE A 113 -12.01 -19.42 4.93
N GLN A 114 -13.32 -19.26 4.73
CA GLN A 114 -13.96 -19.37 3.42
C GLN A 114 -14.12 -17.98 2.80
N ILE A 115 -13.80 -17.83 1.51
CA ILE A 115 -14.17 -16.64 0.73
C ILE A 115 -15.64 -16.77 0.33
N LEU A 116 -16.49 -15.86 0.80
CA LEU A 116 -17.90 -15.78 0.40
C LEU A 116 -18.07 -15.01 -0.92
N SER A 117 -17.38 -13.89 -1.05
CA SER A 117 -17.36 -13.08 -2.26
C SER A 117 -16.15 -12.15 -2.31
N SER A 118 -15.92 -11.53 -3.47
CA SER A 118 -14.91 -10.49 -3.64
C SER A 118 -15.52 -9.26 -4.32
N ILE A 119 -15.31 -8.09 -3.73
CA ILE A 119 -15.68 -6.80 -4.31
C ILE A 119 -14.48 -6.27 -5.08
N ILE A 120 -14.69 -5.92 -6.34
CA ILE A 120 -13.70 -5.24 -7.19
C ILE A 120 -14.16 -3.78 -7.31
N PRO A 121 -13.61 -2.85 -6.50
CA PRO A 121 -13.99 -1.45 -6.55
C PRO A 121 -13.59 -0.84 -7.90
N LYS A 122 -14.15 0.32 -8.24
CA LYS A 122 -13.78 1.00 -9.49
C LYS A 122 -12.38 1.58 -9.42
N ASN A 123 -12.04 2.23 -8.30
CA ASN A 123 -10.77 2.92 -8.10
C ASN A 123 -9.87 2.22 -7.07
N VAL A 124 -8.73 2.86 -6.77
CA VAL A 124 -7.80 2.40 -5.72
C VAL A 124 -8.41 2.73 -4.36
N VAL A 125 -8.53 1.72 -3.50
CA VAL A 125 -9.10 1.87 -2.16
C VAL A 125 -8.00 2.14 -1.13
N GLY A 126 -8.16 3.21 -0.37
CA GLY A 126 -7.26 3.61 0.71
C GLY A 126 -7.57 2.89 2.03
N SER A 127 -8.84 2.89 2.43
CA SER A 127 -9.34 2.26 3.64
C SER A 127 -10.77 1.76 3.49
N ILE A 128 -11.15 0.85 4.37
CA ILE A 128 -12.52 0.34 4.48
C ILE A 128 -13.09 0.66 5.86
N PHE A 129 -14.37 0.97 5.91
CA PHE A 129 -15.12 1.22 7.14
C PHE A 129 -16.50 0.58 6.99
N ILE A 130 -16.97 -0.11 8.04
CA ILE A 130 -18.28 -0.75 8.03
C ILE A 130 -19.15 -0.10 9.08
N TYR A 131 -20.36 0.29 8.66
CA TYR A 131 -21.36 0.84 9.57
C TYR A 131 -22.74 0.33 9.21
N LYS A 132 -23.38 -0.35 10.18
CA LYS A 132 -24.58 -1.16 9.93
C LYS A 132 -24.29 -2.10 8.74
N LYS A 133 -25.27 -2.30 7.85
CA LYS A 133 -25.17 -3.18 6.68
C LYS A 133 -24.41 -2.59 5.48
N TYR A 134 -23.62 -1.52 5.65
CA TYR A 134 -22.94 -0.84 4.55
C TYR A 134 -21.41 -0.82 4.74
N LEU A 135 -20.71 -1.16 3.66
CA LEU A 135 -19.27 -1.04 3.53
C LEU A 135 -18.95 0.26 2.77
N PHE A 136 -18.20 1.14 3.43
CA PHE A 136 -17.65 2.36 2.87
C PHE A 136 -16.20 2.13 2.50
N MET A 137 -15.83 2.43 1.25
CA MET A 137 -14.48 2.27 0.74
C MET A 137 -13.95 3.63 0.31
N THR A 138 -12.96 4.17 1.01
CA THR A 138 -12.36 5.46 0.63
C THR A 138 -11.53 5.27 -0.63
N GLU A 139 -11.81 6.07 -1.65
CA GLU A 139 -11.21 5.95 -2.97
C GLU A 139 -10.27 7.12 -3.25
N GLY A 140 -9.18 7.26 -2.50
CA GLY A 140 -8.17 8.29 -2.73
C GLY A 140 -8.78 9.67 -3.03
N GLU A 141 -8.59 10.16 -4.26
CA GLU A 141 -9.06 11.47 -4.74
C GLU A 141 -10.52 11.49 -5.23
N PHE A 142 -11.22 10.35 -5.24
CA PHE A 142 -12.56 10.20 -5.82
C PHE A 142 -13.69 10.17 -4.79
N GLY A 143 -13.37 10.23 -3.50
CA GLY A 143 -14.37 10.21 -2.44
C GLY A 143 -14.47 8.86 -1.74
N PHE A 144 -15.69 8.34 -1.56
CA PHE A 144 -15.89 6.98 -1.07
C PHE A 144 -17.06 6.28 -1.76
N GLU A 145 -16.86 5.01 -2.09
CA GLU A 145 -17.87 4.11 -2.63
C GLU A 145 -18.64 3.44 -1.48
N VAL A 146 -19.95 3.25 -1.66
CA VAL A 146 -20.82 2.59 -0.69
C VAL A 146 -21.38 1.31 -1.30
N ILE A 147 -21.18 0.20 -0.59
CA ILE A 147 -21.65 -1.14 -0.96
C ILE A 147 -22.61 -1.64 0.11
N ASP A 148 -23.78 -2.15 -0.30
CA ASP A 148 -24.69 -2.89 0.57
C ASP A 148 -24.15 -4.31 0.74
N ILE A 149 -23.85 -4.68 1.98
CA ILE A 149 -23.29 -5.98 2.38
C ILE A 149 -24.32 -6.85 3.11
N SER A 150 -25.62 -6.51 3.03
CA SER A 150 -26.71 -7.31 3.63
C SER A 150 -26.73 -8.74 3.10
N ASN A 151 -26.33 -8.95 1.83
CA ASN A 151 -26.04 -10.27 1.29
C ASN A 151 -24.52 -10.41 1.08
N PRO A 152 -23.80 -11.10 1.98
CA PRO A 152 -22.33 -11.20 1.90
C PRO A 152 -21.83 -12.04 0.71
N THR A 153 -22.68 -12.86 0.10
CA THR A 153 -22.33 -13.62 -1.11
C THR A 153 -22.56 -12.84 -2.39
N LYS A 154 -23.36 -11.76 -2.32
CA LYS A 154 -23.66 -10.88 -3.44
C LYS A 154 -23.78 -9.43 -2.98
N PRO A 155 -22.66 -8.76 -2.65
CA PRO A 155 -22.66 -7.35 -2.31
C PRO A 155 -23.11 -6.49 -3.48
N GLU A 156 -23.85 -5.42 -3.21
CA GLU A 156 -24.44 -4.57 -4.26
C GLU A 156 -23.96 -3.12 -4.15
N TYR A 157 -23.50 -2.56 -5.26
CA TYR A 157 -23.14 -1.15 -5.34
C TYR A 157 -24.36 -0.26 -5.05
N VAL A 158 -24.17 0.72 -4.16
CA VAL A 158 -25.22 1.69 -3.80
C VAL A 158 -24.98 3.03 -4.46
N THR A 159 -23.84 3.67 -4.16
CA THR A 159 -23.51 5.01 -4.64
C THR A 159 -22.02 5.32 -4.50
N LEU A 160 -21.58 6.41 -5.12
CA LEU A 160 -20.28 7.07 -4.92
C LEU A 160 -20.55 8.46 -4.37
N PHE A 161 -20.02 8.77 -3.19
CA PHE A 161 -20.01 10.14 -2.67
C PHE A 161 -18.67 10.78 -2.97
N SER A 162 -18.69 11.95 -3.60
CA SER A 162 -17.48 12.72 -3.92
C SER A 162 -17.72 14.21 -3.80
N LEU A 163 -16.72 14.93 -3.28
CA LEU A 163 -16.64 16.38 -3.37
C LEU A 163 -15.68 16.83 -4.48
N SER A 164 -15.01 15.88 -5.15
CA SER A 164 -14.00 16.18 -6.15
C SER A 164 -14.64 16.69 -7.44
N ASN A 165 -14.02 17.70 -8.03
CA ASN A 165 -14.37 18.22 -9.35
C ASN A 165 -13.07 18.44 -10.15
N GLU A 166 -13.17 18.88 -11.41
CA GLU A 166 -12.00 19.08 -12.28
C GLU A 166 -10.91 19.98 -11.68
N LYS A 167 -11.23 20.83 -10.70
CA LYS A 167 -10.33 21.80 -10.07
C LYS A 167 -9.89 21.44 -8.65
N SER A 168 -10.53 20.47 -7.99
CA SER A 168 -10.18 20.08 -6.62
C SER A 168 -10.25 18.57 -6.42
N LYS A 169 -9.11 17.98 -6.06
CA LYS A 169 -9.00 16.60 -5.58
C LYS A 169 -9.11 16.62 -4.06
N THR A 170 -10.01 15.82 -3.51
CA THR A 170 -10.23 15.72 -2.07
C THR A 170 -9.96 14.28 -1.63
N VAL A 171 -9.10 14.09 -0.63
CA VAL A 171 -8.79 12.76 -0.10
C VAL A 171 -9.46 12.55 1.23
N PHE A 172 -10.20 11.45 1.34
CA PHE A 172 -10.84 11.02 2.57
C PHE A 172 -9.86 10.14 3.38
N SER A 173 -9.42 10.62 4.54
CA SER A 173 -8.38 9.95 5.34
C SER A 173 -8.95 9.06 6.46
N GLY A 174 -10.20 9.27 6.87
CA GLY A 174 -10.83 8.48 7.93
C GLY A 174 -12.34 8.69 7.98
N LEU A 175 -13.05 7.63 8.37
CA LEU A 175 -14.51 7.60 8.51
C LEU A 175 -14.87 6.99 9.87
N ASP A 176 -15.88 7.55 10.53
CA ASP A 176 -16.58 6.93 11.66
C ASP A 176 -18.03 7.44 11.68
N ALA A 177 -18.94 6.74 12.34
CA ALA A 177 -20.36 7.05 12.27
C ALA A 177 -21.11 6.87 13.60
N LYS A 178 -22.16 7.68 13.75
CA LYS A 178 -23.10 7.61 14.87
C LYS A 178 -24.51 7.86 14.36
N ASP A 179 -25.45 7.04 14.83
CA ASP A 179 -26.87 7.09 14.44
C ASP A 179 -27.06 7.05 12.91
N ASN A 180 -27.39 8.18 12.28
CA ASN A 180 -27.53 8.32 10.83
C ASN A 180 -26.51 9.30 10.25
N TYR A 181 -25.40 9.56 10.96
CA TYR A 181 -24.41 10.55 10.55
C TYR A 181 -23.04 9.93 10.44
N LEU A 182 -22.39 10.21 9.31
CA LEU A 182 -21.02 9.82 9.00
C LEU A 182 -20.12 11.06 9.16
N TYR A 183 -19.03 10.89 9.87
CA TYR A 183 -17.99 11.89 10.06
C TYR A 183 -16.79 11.51 9.20
N ALA A 184 -16.39 12.41 8.32
CA ALA A 184 -15.43 12.10 7.27
C ALA A 184 -14.29 13.11 7.27
N LEU A 185 -13.05 12.66 7.52
CA LEU A 185 -11.87 13.52 7.51
C LEU A 185 -11.38 13.78 6.09
N LEU A 186 -10.99 15.02 5.83
CA LEU A 186 -10.41 15.43 4.57
C LEU A 186 -8.96 15.88 4.78
N ASP A 187 -8.15 15.74 3.74
CA ASP A 187 -6.79 16.25 3.70
C ASP A 187 -6.69 17.80 3.63
N ASP A 188 -7.84 18.49 3.52
CA ASP A 188 -7.98 19.95 3.42
C ASP A 188 -8.39 20.63 4.74
N LYS A 189 -7.73 20.26 5.86
CA LYS A 189 -7.94 20.89 7.19
C LYS A 189 -9.42 21.02 7.58
N LYS A 190 -10.22 19.99 7.32
CA LYS A 190 -11.63 19.94 7.70
C LYS A 190 -12.12 18.51 7.85
N PHE A 191 -13.27 18.35 8.48
CA PHE A 191 -14.06 17.13 8.39
C PHE A 191 -15.52 17.46 8.11
N LEU A 192 -16.21 16.53 7.46
CA LEU A 192 -17.61 16.67 7.08
C LEU A 192 -18.51 15.97 8.09
N VAL A 193 -19.70 16.51 8.24
CA VAL A 193 -20.84 15.82 8.85
C VAL A 193 -21.81 15.48 7.71
N LEU A 194 -22.02 14.19 7.47
CA LEU A 194 -22.85 13.70 6.38
C LEU A 194 -24.06 12.94 6.93
N ASP A 195 -25.27 13.26 6.47
CA ASP A 195 -26.46 12.47 6.73
C ASP A 195 -26.50 11.27 5.78
N ILE A 196 -26.48 10.08 6.38
CA ILE A 196 -26.51 8.78 5.73
C ILE A 196 -27.81 8.01 6.06
N SER A 197 -28.88 8.70 6.49
CA SER A 197 -30.21 8.12 6.68
C SER A 197 -30.76 7.47 5.41
N ASN A 198 -30.47 8.07 4.25
CA ASN A 198 -30.60 7.47 2.93
C ASN A 198 -29.23 7.40 2.25
N VAL A 199 -28.58 6.24 2.31
CA VAL A 199 -27.25 6.03 1.69
C VAL A 199 -27.23 6.18 0.17
N ARG A 200 -28.37 6.15 -0.53
CA ARG A 200 -28.42 6.42 -1.97
C ARG A 200 -28.31 7.92 -2.27
N GLU A 201 -28.61 8.77 -1.30
CA GLU A 201 -28.62 10.22 -1.39
C GLU A 201 -27.98 10.82 -0.13
N ILE A 202 -26.66 10.66 -0.01
CA ILE A 202 -25.88 11.18 1.12
C ILE A 202 -25.86 12.71 1.07
N LYS A 203 -26.21 13.36 2.18
CA LYS A 203 -26.31 14.83 2.26
C LYS A 203 -25.21 15.40 3.12
N LEU A 204 -24.50 16.39 2.60
CA LEU A 204 -23.59 17.21 3.41
C LEU A 204 -24.42 18.11 4.33
N ILE A 205 -24.23 17.93 5.64
CA ILE A 205 -24.92 18.71 6.69
C ILE A 205 -24.05 19.88 7.16
N ASP A 206 -22.76 19.62 7.41
CA ASP A 206 -21.83 20.65 7.90
C ASP A 206 -20.39 20.37 7.47
N GLU A 207 -19.59 21.43 7.40
CA GLU A 207 -18.14 21.38 7.18
C GLU A 207 -17.42 22.02 8.37
N ILE A 208 -16.73 21.20 9.16
CA ILE A 208 -16.04 21.67 10.36
C ILE A 208 -14.57 21.85 10.07
N LYS A 209 -14.11 23.11 10.11
CA LYS A 209 -12.71 23.47 9.93
C LYS A 209 -11.87 22.98 11.10
N THR A 210 -10.76 22.33 10.77
CA THR A 210 -9.70 21.98 11.70
C THR A 210 -8.52 22.96 11.53
N GLU A 211 -7.60 22.99 12.48
CA GLU A 211 -6.47 23.93 12.41
C GLU A 211 -5.28 23.38 11.59
N SER A 212 -5.21 22.06 11.47
CA SER A 212 -4.23 21.28 10.73
C SER A 212 -4.94 20.15 9.99
N VAL A 213 -4.20 19.46 9.12
CA VAL A 213 -4.74 18.30 8.39
C VAL A 213 -5.09 17.19 9.40
N PRO A 214 -6.36 16.77 9.49
CA PRO A 214 -6.78 15.75 10.43
C PRO A 214 -6.34 14.37 9.95
N ALA A 215 -5.80 13.55 10.87
CA ALA A 215 -5.20 12.26 10.54
C ALA A 215 -6.05 11.06 10.99
N SER A 216 -6.89 11.25 12.00
CA SER A 216 -7.69 10.18 12.57
C SER A 216 -8.88 10.69 13.35
N LEU A 217 -9.90 9.84 13.46
CA LEU A 217 -11.01 10.06 14.34
C LEU A 217 -11.44 8.76 15.03
N HIS A 218 -12.19 8.91 16.13
CA HIS A 218 -12.85 7.81 16.78
C HIS A 218 -14.04 8.34 17.58
N ILE A 219 -15.17 7.62 17.52
CA ILE A 219 -16.40 7.93 18.25
C ILE A 219 -16.56 6.97 19.42
N ASN A 220 -16.99 7.49 20.56
CA ASN A 220 -17.51 6.68 21.66
C ASN A 220 -18.71 7.38 22.29
N GLY A 221 -19.89 6.77 22.17
CA GLY A 221 -21.14 7.34 22.65
C GLY A 221 -21.41 8.72 22.04
N ASN A 222 -21.43 9.76 22.86
CA ASN A 222 -21.67 11.14 22.44
C ASN A 222 -20.40 11.96 22.19
N PHE A 223 -19.22 11.33 22.15
CA PHE A 223 -17.96 12.03 21.97
C PHE A 223 -17.24 11.59 20.71
N LEU A 224 -16.77 12.56 19.94
CA LEU A 224 -15.91 12.39 18.76
C LEU A 224 -14.54 12.98 19.08
N ALA A 225 -13.51 12.15 19.05
CA ALA A 225 -12.12 12.61 19.11
C ALA A 225 -11.56 12.71 17.69
N VAL A 226 -10.96 13.86 17.34
CA VAL A 226 -10.30 14.12 16.06
C VAL A 226 -8.84 14.49 16.31
N GLY A 227 -7.92 13.76 15.69
CA GLY A 227 -6.51 14.13 15.63
C GLY A 227 -6.30 15.24 14.62
N ASP A 228 -6.35 16.49 15.07
CA ASP A 228 -6.14 17.72 14.31
C ASP A 228 -4.64 17.94 14.01
N GLY A 229 -4.04 16.96 13.35
CA GLY A 229 -2.64 16.94 12.89
C GLY A 229 -1.64 17.48 13.92
N THR A 230 -0.90 18.53 13.55
CA THR A 230 0.16 19.13 14.39
C THR A 230 -0.37 19.93 15.59
N LYS A 231 -1.69 20.10 15.69
CA LYS A 231 -2.36 20.85 16.76
C LYS A 231 -2.88 19.95 17.87
N GLY A 232 -2.78 18.63 17.68
CA GLY A 232 -3.12 17.62 18.68
C GLY A 232 -4.53 17.08 18.52
N ILE A 233 -5.23 16.88 19.63
CA ILE A 233 -6.54 16.21 19.62
C ILE A 233 -7.63 17.20 20.01
N LYS A 234 -8.70 17.24 19.23
CA LYS A 234 -9.93 17.97 19.56
C LYS A 234 -11.04 16.97 19.90
N ILE A 235 -11.75 17.23 20.98
CA ILE A 235 -12.91 16.44 21.40
C ILE A 235 -14.16 17.27 21.14
N TYR A 236 -15.09 16.66 20.42
CA TYR A 236 -16.38 17.22 20.09
C TYR A 236 -17.49 16.45 20.82
N ASP A 237 -18.44 17.19 21.38
CA ASP A 237 -19.74 16.68 21.79
C ASP A 237 -20.63 16.54 20.55
N ILE A 238 -21.12 15.32 20.34
CA ILE A 238 -22.01 14.91 19.25
C ILE A 238 -23.34 14.31 19.78
N THR A 239 -23.81 14.76 20.95
CA THR A 239 -25.18 14.49 21.42
C THR A 239 -26.20 14.96 20.39
N ASN A 240 -25.97 16.13 19.76
CA ASN A 240 -26.61 16.46 18.49
C ASN A 240 -25.62 16.13 17.35
N PRO A 241 -25.79 15.00 16.64
CA PRO A 241 -24.82 14.55 15.64
C PRO A 241 -24.78 15.44 14.39
N GLN A 242 -25.80 16.28 14.13
CA GLN A 242 -25.78 17.23 13.02
C GLN A 242 -24.88 18.44 13.29
N LYS A 243 -24.62 18.75 14.56
CA LYS A 243 -23.92 19.97 14.96
C LYS A 243 -22.89 19.68 16.06
N PRO A 244 -21.77 19.02 15.72
CA PRO A 244 -20.68 18.78 16.65
C PRO A 244 -20.19 20.07 17.29
N LYS A 245 -19.99 20.05 18.60
CA LYS A 245 -19.47 21.20 19.36
C LYS A 245 -18.14 20.83 19.97
N ILE A 246 -17.10 21.61 19.68
CA ILE A 246 -15.82 21.43 20.35
C ILE A 246 -16.00 21.69 21.85
N ILE A 247 -15.65 20.71 22.67
CA ILE A 247 -15.65 20.83 24.14
C ILE A 247 -14.23 20.92 24.68
N ARG A 248 -13.23 20.45 23.92
CA ARG A 248 -11.84 20.47 24.35
C ARG A 248 -10.86 20.42 23.18
N GLY A 249 -9.76 21.17 23.32
CA GLY A 249 -8.55 21.00 22.52
C GLY A 249 -7.38 20.61 23.43
N ILE A 250 -6.62 19.59 23.04
CA ILE A 250 -5.43 19.12 23.75
C ILE A 250 -4.26 19.19 22.78
N GLN A 251 -3.31 20.07 23.05
CA GLN A 251 -2.11 20.20 22.24
C GLN A 251 -1.17 19.01 22.48
N THR A 252 -0.75 18.37 21.40
CA THR A 252 0.29 17.32 21.44
C THR A 252 1.52 17.82 20.67
N LYS A 253 2.71 17.31 21.05
CA LYS A 253 3.97 17.59 20.32
C LYS A 253 4.17 16.66 19.11
N VAL A 254 3.22 15.76 18.86
CA VAL A 254 3.29 14.71 17.86
C VAL A 254 1.96 14.61 17.11
N LEU A 255 2.00 14.07 15.89
CA LEU A 255 0.81 13.82 15.07
C LEU A 255 0.02 12.62 15.62
N PRO A 256 -1.22 12.81 16.11
CA PRO A 256 -2.05 11.70 16.57
C PRO A 256 -2.47 10.81 15.39
N ASN A 257 -2.36 9.50 15.56
CA ASN A 257 -2.77 8.48 14.59
C ASN A 257 -3.89 7.61 15.17
N PHE A 258 -3.63 6.42 15.74
CA PHE A 258 -4.74 5.59 16.23
C PHE A 258 -5.31 6.10 17.54
N ILE A 259 -6.39 6.88 17.51
CA ILE A 259 -7.08 7.39 18.70
C ILE A 259 -8.15 6.38 19.14
N ARG A 260 -8.20 6.07 20.44
CA ARG A 260 -9.21 5.20 21.06
C ARG A 260 -9.62 5.77 22.42
N PHE A 261 -10.92 5.78 22.70
CA PHE A 261 -11.39 6.05 24.06
C PHE A 261 -11.10 4.86 24.97
N TYR A 262 -10.66 5.16 26.19
CA TYR A 262 -10.39 4.19 27.23
C TYR A 262 -10.98 4.69 28.55
N ASN A 263 -12.20 4.27 28.84
CA ASN A 263 -13.01 4.82 29.94
C ASN A 263 -13.14 6.34 29.76
N ASP A 264 -12.71 7.14 30.74
CA ASP A 264 -12.72 8.61 30.66
C ASP A 264 -11.46 9.19 29.99
N ASP A 265 -10.47 8.36 29.68
CA ASP A 265 -9.20 8.76 29.08
C ASP A 265 -9.17 8.49 27.56
N LEU A 266 -8.15 9.03 26.89
CA LEU A 266 -7.86 8.76 25.48
C LEU A 266 -6.49 8.09 25.35
N VAL A 267 -6.44 6.98 24.61
CA VAL A 267 -5.19 6.36 24.17
C VAL A 267 -4.96 6.75 22.73
N PHE A 268 -3.75 7.20 22.39
CA PHE A 268 -3.40 7.43 21.00
C PHE A 268 -1.97 7.03 20.67
N THR A 269 -1.70 6.83 19.39
CA THR A 269 -0.35 6.56 18.88
C THR A 269 0.15 7.70 18.01
N ASP A 270 1.46 7.83 17.85
CA ASP A 270 2.04 8.64 16.78
C ASP A 270 2.51 7.78 15.60
N PHE A 271 2.91 8.44 14.51
CA PHE A 271 3.48 7.79 13.34
C PHE A 271 4.89 7.22 13.56
N GLY A 272 5.52 7.50 14.70
CA GLY A 272 6.84 7.04 15.11
C GLY A 272 6.82 5.80 16.02
N GLY A 273 5.63 5.24 16.30
CA GLY A 273 5.48 4.03 17.11
C GLY A 273 5.41 4.27 18.62
N LYS A 274 5.12 5.50 19.08
CA LYS A 274 4.89 5.76 20.50
C LYS A 274 3.41 5.64 20.86
N ILE A 275 3.13 5.23 22.10
CA ILE A 275 1.80 5.22 22.70
C ILE A 275 1.72 6.27 23.79
N TYR A 276 0.61 6.99 23.80
CA TYR A 276 0.31 8.04 24.75
C TYR A 276 -1.06 7.82 25.38
N VAL A 277 -1.21 8.29 26.62
CA VAL A 277 -2.50 8.47 27.29
C VAL A 277 -2.73 9.94 27.55
N ILE A 278 -3.93 10.41 27.26
CA ILE A 278 -4.44 11.70 27.69
C ILE A 278 -5.46 11.45 28.78
N ASN A 279 -5.23 12.03 29.94
CA ASN A 279 -6.18 11.88 31.04
C ASN A 279 -7.37 12.84 30.93
N ILE A 280 -8.38 12.67 31.78
CA ILE A 280 -9.51 13.59 31.93
C ILE A 280 -9.14 15.06 32.20
N HIS A 281 -7.91 15.34 32.65
CA HIS A 281 -7.41 16.70 32.88
C HIS A 281 -6.65 17.27 31.67
N GLY A 282 -6.53 16.52 30.58
CA GLY A 282 -5.90 16.96 29.33
C GLY A 282 -4.38 16.87 29.37
N ASN A 283 -3.81 16.23 30.39
CA ASN A 283 -2.39 15.98 30.50
C ASN A 283 -2.01 14.81 29.60
N VAL A 284 -0.97 15.00 28.79
CA VAL A 284 -0.46 14.00 27.84
C VAL A 284 0.72 13.26 28.48
N PHE A 285 0.62 11.94 28.57
CA PHE A 285 1.66 11.06 29.11
C PHE A 285 2.17 10.13 28.01
N GLU A 286 3.48 10.18 27.74
CA GLU A 286 4.15 9.18 26.90
C GLU A 286 4.33 7.91 27.73
N LEU A 287 3.77 6.80 27.26
CA LEU A 287 3.81 5.54 27.99
C LEU A 287 4.95 4.64 27.55
N TYR A 288 5.15 4.56 26.23
CA TYR A 288 6.09 3.62 25.64
C TYR A 288 6.45 3.99 24.20
N LYS A 289 7.67 3.65 23.80
CA LYS A 289 8.15 3.78 22.42
C LYS A 289 8.50 2.40 21.87
N PHE A 290 7.75 1.97 20.86
CA PHE A 290 8.10 0.78 20.09
C PHE A 290 9.25 1.09 19.12
N LYS A 291 9.96 0.04 18.68
CA LYS A 291 11.03 0.17 17.69
C LYS A 291 10.51 0.61 16.33
N GLU A 292 9.32 0.15 15.98
CA GLU A 292 8.72 0.27 14.66
C GLU A 292 7.38 1.02 14.71
N LYS A 293 6.93 1.48 13.55
CA LYS A 293 5.64 2.17 13.40
C LYS A 293 4.48 1.21 13.71
N ILE A 294 3.57 1.64 14.57
CA ILE A 294 2.31 0.94 14.85
C ILE A 294 1.42 1.02 13.60
N SER A 295 0.94 -0.14 13.16
CA SER A 295 0.08 -0.31 11.98
C SER A 295 -1.37 -0.64 12.34
N GLY A 296 -1.61 -1.10 13.57
CA GLY A 296 -2.94 -1.35 14.11
C GLY A 296 -2.93 -1.28 15.63
N LEU A 297 -4.02 -0.81 16.22
CA LEU A 297 -4.22 -0.76 17.66
C LEU A 297 -5.67 -1.12 17.99
N LEU A 298 -5.83 -2.15 18.81
CA LEU A 298 -7.12 -2.67 19.25
C LEU A 298 -7.11 -2.90 20.76
N ARG A 299 -8.29 -2.83 21.38
CA ARG A 299 -8.51 -3.26 22.76
C ARG A 299 -9.54 -4.38 22.75
N GLN A 300 -9.23 -5.49 23.44
CA GLN A 300 -10.19 -6.54 23.77
C GLN A 300 -10.19 -6.72 25.29
N ASN A 301 -11.33 -6.52 25.93
CA ASN A 301 -11.45 -6.50 27.40
C ASN A 301 -10.44 -5.51 28.01
N ASP A 302 -9.52 -5.95 28.86
CA ASP A 302 -8.47 -5.12 29.47
C ASP A 302 -7.11 -5.19 28.76
N LYS A 303 -7.04 -5.91 27.64
CA LYS A 303 -5.82 -6.15 26.86
C LYS A 303 -5.81 -5.26 25.64
N TRP A 304 -4.69 -4.59 25.43
CA TRP A 304 -4.37 -3.87 24.21
C TRP A 304 -3.50 -4.74 23.34
N ILE A 305 -3.78 -4.71 22.04
CA ILE A 305 -2.95 -5.36 21.03
C ILE A 305 -2.55 -4.32 19.99
N ALA A 306 -1.26 -4.26 19.70
CA ALA A 306 -0.71 -3.44 18.65
C ALA A 306 0.03 -4.32 17.63
N THR A 307 -0.18 -4.03 16.36
CA THR A 307 0.62 -4.60 15.27
C THR A 307 1.62 -3.56 14.77
N TYR A 308 2.76 -4.03 14.26
CA TYR A 308 3.78 -3.17 13.66
C TYR A 308 3.94 -3.51 12.20
N PHE A 309 4.24 -2.52 11.37
CA PHE A 309 4.63 -2.81 9.99
C PHE A 309 6.12 -2.59 9.85
N TYR A 310 6.87 -3.69 9.72
CA TYR A 310 8.30 -3.63 9.43
C TYR A 310 8.56 -3.75 7.93
N ARG A 311 9.32 -2.80 7.37
CA ARG A 311 9.89 -2.90 6.02
C ARG A 311 11.26 -2.26 5.97
N SER A 312 12.30 -3.06 5.74
CA SER A 312 13.65 -2.52 5.54
C SER A 312 13.72 -1.73 4.23
N ARG A 313 14.37 -0.56 4.27
CA ARG A 313 14.59 0.28 3.07
C ARG A 313 15.44 -0.45 2.04
N LEU A 314 16.42 -1.25 2.47
CA LEU A 314 17.26 -2.05 1.56
C LEU A 314 16.48 -3.24 0.98
N SER A 315 15.63 -3.90 1.78
CA SER A 315 14.80 -5.01 1.28
C SER A 315 13.70 -4.53 0.35
N SER A 316 13.24 -3.27 0.47
CA SER A 316 12.18 -2.70 -0.38
C SER A 316 12.49 -2.72 -1.87
N ILE A 317 13.77 -2.68 -2.24
CA ILE A 317 14.23 -2.79 -3.64
C ILE A 317 13.82 -4.13 -4.25
N TYR A 318 13.87 -5.20 -3.46
CA TYR A 318 13.62 -6.57 -3.89
C TYR A 318 12.24 -7.08 -3.46
N ASP A 319 11.46 -6.25 -2.79
CA ASP A 319 10.14 -6.61 -2.27
C ASP A 319 9.13 -6.66 -3.44
N PRO A 320 8.62 -7.84 -3.81
CA PRO A 320 7.70 -7.97 -4.94
C PRO A 320 6.37 -7.23 -4.71
N TYR A 321 6.09 -6.86 -3.47
CA TYR A 321 4.88 -6.15 -3.07
C TYR A 321 5.12 -4.66 -2.81
N HIS A 322 6.26 -4.12 -3.23
CA HIS A 322 6.44 -2.67 -3.33
C HIS A 322 5.54 -2.14 -4.46
N PRO A 323 4.83 -1.00 -4.31
CA PRO A 323 3.92 -0.48 -5.33
C PRO A 323 4.55 -0.48 -6.74
N SER A 324 5.75 0.10 -6.87
CA SER A 324 6.48 0.14 -8.14
C SER A 324 6.95 -1.22 -8.67
N ASN A 325 7.10 -2.24 -7.82
CA ASN A 325 7.48 -3.59 -8.25
C ASN A 325 6.25 -4.40 -8.70
N ILE A 326 5.11 -4.21 -8.03
CA ILE A 326 3.82 -4.80 -8.44
C ILE A 326 3.42 -4.28 -9.81
N GLU A 327 3.53 -2.98 -10.03
CA GLU A 327 3.22 -2.35 -11.32
C GLU A 327 4.06 -2.97 -12.44
N ARG A 328 5.38 -3.10 -12.23
CA ARG A 328 6.28 -3.77 -13.19
C ARG A 328 5.89 -5.23 -13.43
N MET A 329 5.54 -5.96 -12.37
CA MET A 329 5.10 -7.36 -12.49
C MET A 329 3.78 -7.49 -13.27
N ASN A 330 2.84 -6.58 -13.06
CA ASN A 330 1.59 -6.52 -13.82
C ASN A 330 1.84 -6.18 -15.29
N GLN A 331 2.73 -5.22 -15.56
CA GLN A 331 3.15 -4.87 -16.91
C GLN A 331 3.77 -6.06 -17.66
N ILE A 332 4.63 -6.84 -17.00
CA ILE A 332 5.19 -8.07 -17.59
C ILE A 332 4.09 -9.08 -17.93
N LYS A 333 3.12 -9.30 -17.03
CA LYS A 333 1.97 -10.18 -17.31
C LYS A 333 1.15 -9.71 -18.51
N VAL A 334 0.88 -8.41 -18.60
CA VAL A 334 0.18 -7.80 -19.74
C VAL A 334 0.96 -8.02 -21.03
N ALA A 335 2.27 -7.80 -21.02
CA ALA A 335 3.13 -8.04 -22.17
C ALA A 335 3.03 -9.48 -22.69
N PHE A 336 3.06 -10.46 -21.79
CA PHE A 336 2.93 -11.87 -22.14
C PHE A 336 1.55 -12.21 -22.72
N ARG A 337 0.46 -11.62 -22.21
CA ARG A 337 -0.88 -11.83 -22.79
C ARG A 337 -1.01 -11.21 -24.18
N ILE A 338 -0.42 -10.04 -24.40
CA ILE A 338 -0.36 -9.42 -25.73
C ILE A 338 0.42 -10.33 -26.67
N PHE A 339 1.61 -10.78 -26.25
CA PHE A 339 2.45 -11.70 -27.03
C PHE A 339 1.74 -13.01 -27.37
N GLN A 340 1.00 -13.60 -26.43
CA GLN A 340 0.21 -14.81 -26.68
C GLN A 340 -0.84 -14.61 -27.79
N ASN A 341 -1.41 -13.41 -27.91
CA ASN A 341 -2.38 -13.10 -28.96
C ASN A 341 -1.72 -12.65 -30.28
N TYR A 342 -0.53 -12.03 -30.23
CA TYR A 342 0.19 -11.52 -31.39
C TYR A 342 1.66 -12.00 -31.42
N PRO A 343 1.91 -13.32 -31.52
CA PRO A 343 3.23 -13.88 -31.24
C PRO A 343 4.31 -13.56 -32.28
N ILE A 344 3.94 -13.43 -33.56
CA ILE A 344 4.94 -13.32 -34.64
C ILE A 344 5.47 -11.89 -34.78
N PHE A 345 4.57 -10.94 -35.03
CA PHE A 345 4.91 -9.54 -35.34
C PHE A 345 4.52 -8.54 -34.25
N GLY A 346 3.90 -9.01 -33.16
CA GLY A 346 3.39 -8.13 -32.12
C GLY A 346 2.27 -7.23 -32.61
N VAL A 347 2.06 -6.13 -31.89
CA VAL A 347 0.98 -5.16 -32.14
C VAL A 347 1.43 -3.90 -32.89
N GLY A 348 2.73 -3.76 -33.16
CA GLY A 348 3.34 -2.56 -33.74
C GLY A 348 3.47 -1.41 -32.73
N ASN A 349 3.93 -0.26 -33.24
CA ASN A 349 4.03 0.99 -32.47
C ASN A 349 2.66 1.70 -32.46
N ILE A 350 1.78 1.25 -31.58
CA ILE A 350 0.43 1.81 -31.38
C ILE A 350 0.33 2.48 -30.02
N ASP A 351 -0.78 3.19 -29.77
CA ASP A 351 -1.10 3.67 -28.43
C ASP A 351 -1.23 2.48 -27.47
N PHE A 352 -0.19 2.29 -26.65
CA PHE A 352 -0.12 1.17 -25.72
C PHE A 352 -1.11 1.34 -24.54
N ASN A 353 -1.62 2.54 -24.28
CA ASN A 353 -2.52 2.81 -23.15
C ASN A 353 -3.85 2.06 -23.32
N GLU A 354 -4.49 2.22 -24.47
CA GLU A 354 -5.74 1.52 -24.79
C GLU A 354 -5.56 0.00 -24.87
N LEU A 355 -4.43 -0.44 -25.43
CA LEU A 355 -4.09 -1.86 -25.46
C LEU A 355 -3.89 -2.41 -24.04
N TYR A 356 -3.15 -1.69 -23.18
CA TYR A 356 -2.91 -2.09 -21.81
C TYR A 356 -4.22 -2.28 -21.04
N LYS A 357 -5.17 -1.34 -21.20
CA LYS A 357 -6.51 -1.43 -20.59
C LYS A 357 -7.25 -2.72 -20.94
N LYS A 358 -7.09 -3.22 -22.17
CA LYS A 358 -7.73 -4.45 -22.65
C LYS A 358 -7.14 -5.73 -22.03
N TYR A 359 -5.84 -5.71 -21.71
CA TYR A 359 -5.11 -6.91 -21.28
C TYR A 359 -4.78 -6.97 -19.79
N ARG A 360 -4.90 -5.84 -19.07
CA ARG A 360 -4.72 -5.78 -17.62
C ARG A 360 -5.81 -6.53 -16.86
N GLU A 361 -5.51 -6.87 -15.61
CA GLU A 361 -6.51 -7.43 -14.71
C GLU A 361 -7.60 -6.39 -14.35
N PRO A 362 -8.86 -6.78 -14.11
CA PRO A 362 -9.92 -5.84 -13.73
C PRO A 362 -9.64 -5.03 -12.45
N PHE A 363 -8.81 -5.57 -11.57
CA PHE A 363 -8.37 -4.92 -10.33
C PHE A 363 -7.07 -4.11 -10.49
N ASP A 364 -6.35 -4.22 -11.61
CA ASP A 364 -5.22 -3.32 -11.89
C ASP A 364 -5.78 -1.96 -12.32
N LYS A 365 -5.56 -0.93 -11.51
CA LYS A 365 -6.18 0.40 -11.68
C LYS A 365 -5.35 1.34 -12.52
N TYR A 366 -4.04 1.10 -12.62
CA TYR A 366 -3.15 1.94 -13.41
C TYR A 366 -3.16 1.54 -14.88
N THR A 367 -2.84 2.51 -15.73
CA THR A 367 -2.69 2.34 -17.19
C THR A 367 -1.40 2.99 -17.61
N TYR A 368 -0.72 2.39 -18.58
CA TYR A 368 0.60 2.84 -19.01
C TYR A 368 0.65 2.99 -20.52
N GLY A 369 1.29 4.06 -20.98
CA GLY A 369 1.57 4.29 -22.41
C GLY A 369 2.72 3.45 -22.95
N HIS A 370 3.45 2.74 -22.08
CA HIS A 370 4.53 1.82 -22.42
C HIS A 370 4.75 0.83 -21.28
N LEU A 371 5.63 -0.16 -21.51
CA LEU A 371 6.01 -1.14 -20.49
C LEU A 371 7.40 -0.80 -19.98
N HIS A 372 7.60 -0.71 -18.67
CA HIS A 372 8.86 -0.39 -17.99
C HIS A 372 9.85 -1.58 -18.01
N ASN A 373 10.08 -2.14 -19.20
CA ASN A 373 11.06 -3.18 -19.47
C ASN A 373 11.24 -3.29 -20.99
N ASN A 374 12.44 -3.01 -21.49
CA ASN A 374 12.77 -3.06 -22.93
C ASN A 374 12.38 -4.39 -23.59
N TYR A 375 12.66 -5.50 -22.91
CA TYR A 375 12.53 -6.83 -23.47
C TYR A 375 11.06 -7.21 -23.65
N THR A 376 10.24 -7.01 -22.61
CA THR A 376 8.80 -7.30 -22.71
C THR A 376 8.06 -6.28 -23.55
N HIS A 377 8.51 -5.02 -23.56
CA HIS A 377 7.98 -4.00 -24.47
C HIS A 377 8.21 -4.37 -25.93
N ILE A 378 9.45 -4.74 -26.29
CA ILE A 378 9.80 -5.14 -27.66
C ILE A 378 9.11 -6.46 -28.03
N LEU A 379 9.02 -7.43 -27.10
CA LEU A 379 8.31 -8.68 -27.34
C LEU A 379 6.81 -8.45 -27.61
N ALA A 380 6.17 -7.55 -26.88
CA ALA A 380 4.76 -7.22 -27.08
C ALA A 380 4.53 -6.45 -28.39
N THR A 381 5.38 -5.47 -28.69
CA THR A 381 5.21 -4.59 -29.86
C THR A 381 5.67 -5.22 -31.16
N LEU A 382 6.75 -6.00 -31.17
CA LEU A 382 7.34 -6.56 -32.40
C LEU A 382 7.28 -8.09 -32.48
N GLY A 383 6.71 -8.75 -31.47
CA GLY A 383 6.60 -10.21 -31.41
C GLY A 383 7.96 -10.89 -31.31
N ILE A 384 7.96 -12.21 -31.51
CA ILE A 384 9.19 -13.01 -31.44
C ILE A 384 10.17 -12.63 -32.56
N PHE A 385 9.67 -12.24 -33.73
CA PHE A 385 10.51 -11.88 -34.86
C PHE A 385 11.35 -10.65 -34.56
N GLY A 386 10.71 -9.55 -34.13
CA GLY A 386 11.44 -8.34 -33.76
C GLY A 386 12.26 -8.51 -32.49
N PHE A 387 11.79 -9.30 -31.53
CA PHE A 387 12.55 -9.63 -30.32
C PHE A 387 13.88 -10.33 -30.65
N VAL A 388 13.87 -11.32 -31.54
CA VAL A 388 15.10 -12.01 -31.98
C VAL A 388 16.07 -11.04 -32.65
N ILE A 389 15.59 -10.19 -33.56
CA ILE A 389 16.42 -9.17 -34.22
C ILE A 389 17.03 -8.21 -33.19
N PHE A 390 16.24 -7.77 -32.21
CA PHE A 390 16.71 -6.90 -31.14
C PHE A 390 17.80 -7.57 -30.29
N ILE A 391 17.61 -8.82 -29.89
CA ILE A 391 18.63 -9.57 -29.14
C ILE A 391 19.91 -9.75 -29.97
N LEU A 392 19.79 -10.07 -31.26
CA LEU A 392 20.95 -10.17 -32.16
C LEU A 392 21.70 -8.84 -32.29
N LEU A 393 20.99 -7.72 -32.34
CA LEU A 393 21.60 -6.38 -32.32
C LEU A 393 22.40 -6.15 -31.03
N LEU A 394 21.82 -6.45 -29.87
CA LEU A 394 22.51 -6.31 -28.58
C LEU A 394 23.74 -7.22 -28.49
N ILE A 395 23.64 -8.46 -28.98
CA ILE A 395 24.77 -9.40 -29.06
C ILE A 395 25.87 -8.84 -29.98
N LYS A 396 25.50 -8.25 -31.13
CA LYS A 396 26.46 -7.64 -32.05
C LYS A 396 27.19 -6.47 -31.40
N ILE A 397 26.46 -5.58 -30.71
CA ILE A 397 27.04 -4.45 -29.97
C ILE A 397 27.98 -4.94 -28.86
N PHE A 398 27.57 -5.97 -28.11
CA PHE A 398 28.42 -6.61 -27.10
C PHE A 398 29.76 -7.04 -27.70
N PHE A 399 29.76 -7.73 -28.84
CA PHE A 399 30.98 -8.17 -29.49
C PHE A 399 31.82 -7.02 -30.05
N ILE A 400 31.20 -5.94 -30.54
CA ILE A 400 31.93 -4.72 -30.93
C ILE A 400 32.73 -4.19 -29.73
N HIS A 401 32.10 -4.06 -28.56
CA HIS A 401 32.81 -3.59 -27.36
C HIS A 401 33.94 -4.54 -26.90
N ILE A 402 33.69 -5.86 -26.90
CA ILE A 402 34.71 -6.85 -26.54
C ILE A 402 35.91 -6.79 -27.50
N GLU A 403 35.65 -6.69 -28.80
CA GLU A 403 36.69 -6.55 -29.82
C GLU A 403 37.49 -5.26 -29.61
N THR A 404 36.82 -4.14 -29.32
CA THR A 404 37.48 -2.86 -29.02
C THR A 404 38.38 -2.97 -27.79
N ILE A 405 37.94 -3.63 -26.72
CA ILE A 405 38.78 -3.87 -25.53
C ILE A 405 40.01 -4.71 -25.89
N ARG A 406 39.84 -5.76 -26.70
CA ARG A 406 40.93 -6.65 -27.12
C ARG A 406 41.98 -5.92 -27.96
N ILE A 407 41.56 -5.16 -28.97
CA ILE A 407 42.48 -4.47 -29.88
C ILE A 407 43.21 -3.32 -29.17
N SER A 408 42.56 -2.66 -28.21
CA SER A 408 43.16 -1.55 -27.47
C SER A 408 44.06 -1.96 -26.30
N GLN A 409 44.27 -3.27 -26.03
CA GLN A 409 44.99 -3.77 -24.84
C GLN A 409 46.34 -3.10 -24.58
N ASN A 410 47.09 -2.79 -25.65
CA ASN A 410 48.44 -2.22 -25.55
C ASN A 410 48.47 -0.68 -25.53
N LYS A 411 47.31 -0.01 -25.49
CA LYS A 411 47.21 1.46 -25.46
C LYS A 411 46.36 1.88 -24.26
N ASN A 412 47.03 2.29 -23.17
CA ASN A 412 46.41 2.54 -21.87
C ASN A 412 45.15 3.42 -21.92
N PHE A 413 45.20 4.59 -22.60
CA PHE A 413 44.04 5.49 -22.67
C PHE A 413 42.83 4.85 -23.37
N TYR A 414 43.04 4.29 -24.56
CA TYR A 414 41.96 3.66 -25.33
C TYR A 414 41.41 2.40 -24.66
N ASN A 415 42.25 1.64 -23.95
CA ASN A 415 41.79 0.45 -23.23
C ASN A 415 40.86 0.80 -22.06
N VAL A 416 41.21 1.82 -21.28
CA VAL A 416 40.37 2.31 -20.17
C VAL A 416 39.06 2.85 -20.72
N LEU A 417 39.11 3.66 -21.78
CA LEU A 417 37.92 4.17 -22.45
C LEU A 417 37.02 3.03 -22.96
N ALA A 418 37.57 2.04 -23.67
CA ALA A 418 36.83 0.89 -24.19
C ALA A 418 36.13 0.08 -23.07
N LYS A 419 36.80 -0.12 -21.94
CA LYS A 419 36.20 -0.76 -20.74
C LYS A 419 35.06 0.09 -20.17
N GLY A 420 35.21 1.42 -20.13
CA GLY A 420 34.16 2.34 -19.70
C GLY A 420 32.94 2.31 -20.62
N LEU A 421 33.15 2.31 -21.94
CA LEU A 421 32.07 2.17 -22.94
C LEU A 421 31.33 0.84 -22.81
N PHE A 422 32.06 -0.25 -22.60
CA PHE A 422 31.45 -1.55 -22.34
C PHE A 422 30.64 -1.59 -21.04
N ALA A 423 31.18 -1.02 -19.95
CA ALA A 423 30.45 -0.91 -18.69
C ALA A 423 29.16 -0.09 -18.83
N ALA A 424 29.20 1.02 -19.60
CA ALA A 424 28.02 1.82 -19.91
C ALA A 424 26.97 1.01 -20.71
N PHE A 425 27.40 0.24 -21.72
CA PHE A 425 26.50 -0.65 -22.47
C PHE A 425 25.81 -1.70 -21.57
N ILE A 426 26.58 -2.35 -20.67
CA ILE A 426 26.01 -3.27 -19.68
C ILE A 426 25.03 -2.53 -18.76
N GLY A 427 25.37 -1.33 -18.31
CA GLY A 427 24.49 -0.45 -17.54
C GLY A 427 23.15 -0.20 -18.25
N ILE A 428 23.18 0.20 -19.52
CA ILE A 428 21.97 0.43 -20.33
C ILE A 428 21.13 -0.85 -20.47
N CYS A 429 21.75 -2.00 -20.71
CA CYS A 429 21.04 -3.28 -20.81
C CYS A 429 20.38 -3.67 -19.49
N THR A 430 21.10 -3.53 -18.37
CA THR A 430 20.59 -3.86 -17.03
C THR A 430 19.48 -2.91 -16.58
N SER A 431 19.61 -1.60 -16.85
CA SER A 431 18.55 -0.62 -16.61
C SER A 431 17.30 -0.93 -17.45
N GLY A 432 17.49 -1.45 -18.67
CA GLY A 432 16.41 -1.89 -19.56
C GLY A 432 15.54 -3.03 -19.03
N LEU A 433 15.92 -3.69 -17.93
CA LEU A 433 15.06 -4.64 -17.22
C LEU A 433 13.97 -3.95 -16.39
N PHE A 434 14.12 -2.67 -16.10
CA PHE A 434 13.28 -1.93 -15.15
C PHE A 434 12.66 -0.65 -15.70
N GLU A 435 13.02 -0.26 -16.94
CA GLU A 435 12.50 0.89 -17.68
C GLU A 435 12.57 0.65 -19.20
N TYR A 436 11.77 1.39 -19.97
CA TYR A 436 11.85 1.43 -21.43
C TYR A 436 12.85 2.48 -21.93
N ASN A 437 14.13 2.14 -21.89
CA ASN A 437 15.22 3.02 -22.28
C ASN A 437 15.19 3.45 -23.76
N PHE A 438 14.56 2.68 -24.65
CA PHE A 438 14.49 3.02 -26.08
C PHE A 438 13.36 3.99 -26.44
N GLY A 439 12.43 4.25 -25.51
CA GLY A 439 11.42 5.29 -25.67
C GLY A 439 11.95 6.68 -25.33
N ASP A 440 13.08 6.74 -24.60
CA ASP A 440 13.79 7.96 -24.23
C ASP A 440 14.90 8.22 -25.27
N HIS A 441 14.80 9.35 -25.98
CA HIS A 441 15.70 9.67 -27.08
C HIS A 441 17.13 9.95 -26.58
N GLU A 442 17.28 10.48 -25.38
CA GLU A 442 18.54 10.78 -24.74
C GLU A 442 19.30 9.49 -24.43
N ILE A 443 18.63 8.49 -23.84
CA ILE A 443 19.26 7.19 -23.54
C ILE A 443 19.58 6.41 -24.82
N ALA A 444 18.67 6.40 -25.80
CA ALA A 444 18.92 5.76 -27.09
C ALA A 444 20.12 6.39 -27.81
N THR A 445 20.28 7.71 -27.75
CA THR A 445 21.44 8.41 -28.32
C THR A 445 22.74 8.05 -27.61
N MET A 446 22.71 7.92 -26.28
CA MET A 446 23.89 7.48 -25.52
C MET A 446 24.36 6.08 -25.93
N LEU A 447 23.43 5.14 -26.18
CA LEU A 447 23.79 3.81 -26.68
C LEU A 447 24.53 3.90 -28.02
N TRP A 448 24.00 4.65 -28.99
CA TRP A 448 24.65 4.78 -30.29
C TRP A 448 25.97 5.53 -30.22
N PHE A 449 26.09 6.49 -29.31
CA PHE A 449 27.34 7.18 -29.03
C PHE A 449 28.42 6.22 -28.52
N THR A 450 28.09 5.30 -27.60
CA THR A 450 29.06 4.32 -27.10
C THR A 450 29.52 3.33 -28.18
N VAL A 451 28.60 2.92 -29.06
CA VAL A 451 28.90 2.08 -30.24
C VAL A 451 29.81 2.83 -31.20
N GLY A 452 29.46 4.08 -31.54
CA GLY A 452 30.24 4.94 -32.44
C GLY A 452 31.68 5.12 -31.97
N LEU A 453 31.88 5.49 -30.70
CA LEU A 453 33.20 5.61 -30.10
C LEU A 453 33.99 4.29 -30.14
N SER A 454 33.33 3.16 -29.88
CA SER A 454 33.99 1.85 -29.91
C SER A 454 34.50 1.49 -31.30
N LEU A 455 33.71 1.81 -32.34
CA LEU A 455 34.10 1.62 -33.74
C LEU A 455 35.22 2.60 -34.15
N THR A 456 35.20 3.85 -33.67
CA THR A 456 36.28 4.82 -33.90
C THR A 456 37.60 4.32 -33.32
N ILE A 457 37.59 3.80 -32.09
CA ILE A 457 38.80 3.20 -31.48
C ILE A 457 39.29 2.02 -32.34
N GLN A 458 38.40 1.13 -32.79
CA GLN A 458 38.80 0.02 -33.66
C GLN A 458 39.46 0.50 -34.95
N LYS A 459 38.97 1.60 -35.54
CA LYS A 459 39.56 2.20 -36.74
C LYS A 459 40.95 2.76 -36.45
N LEU A 460 41.08 3.58 -35.41
CA LEU A 460 42.36 4.21 -35.01
C LEU A 460 43.46 3.23 -34.62
N MET A 461 43.10 1.99 -34.25
CA MET A 461 44.07 0.95 -33.89
C MET A 461 44.39 -0.01 -35.04
N LYS A 462 43.66 0.09 -36.17
CA LYS A 462 43.95 -0.65 -37.41
C LYS A 462 44.91 0.13 -38.32
N ASP A 463 44.85 1.46 -38.24
CA ASP A 463 45.83 2.39 -38.82
C ASP A 463 47.04 2.52 -37.89
#